data_AF-A0A917NMS5-F1
#
_entry.id   AF-A0A917NMS5-F1
#
_cell.length_a   1.000
_cell.length_b   1.000
_cell.length_c   1.000
_cell.angle_alpha   90.00
_cell.angle_beta   90.00
_cell.angle_gamma   90.00
#
_symmetry.space_group_name_H-M   'P 1'
#
loop_
_entity.id
_entity.type
_entity.pdbx_description
1 polymer ?
#
loop_
_entity_poly.entity_id
_entity_poly.type
_entity_poly.pdbx_seq_one_letter_code
_entity_poly.pdbx_strand_id
1 'polypeptide(L)'
;MRPRVLACLSLLVASGCAMTAPGVSRAPDQTLVLPATSQQLMLSGEMTTTRIPVGTNTEPRHDLTIRVNGQPAIQGTLVTYGATTLQGRAGSMPVTADCQSREIGHADRQFDCLVTVNGQQATPMAFRATPTGPQPPVGSV
;
A
#
# COMPACT_ATOMS: atom_id res chain seq x y z
N MET A 1 -40.41 13.81 -24.07
CA MET A 1 -41.02 12.50 -23.78
C MET A 1 -39.90 11.48 -23.59
N ARG A 2 -39.80 10.88 -22.40
CA ARG A 2 -38.80 9.86 -22.05
C ARG A 2 -39.44 8.48 -22.17
N PRO A 3 -38.81 7.47 -22.79
CA PRO A 3 -39.17 6.09 -22.51
C PRO A 3 -38.39 5.61 -21.28
N ARG A 4 -39.13 5.16 -20.27
CA ARG A 4 -38.69 4.21 -19.24
C ARG A 4 -39.08 2.80 -19.72
N VAL A 5 -38.63 1.79 -18.96
CA VAL A 5 -39.00 0.35 -19.01
C VAL A 5 -38.00 -0.43 -19.91
N LEU A 6 -37.34 -1.53 -19.52
CA LEU A 6 -37.60 -2.57 -18.53
C LEU A 6 -36.26 -3.19 -18.05
N ALA A 7 -36.28 -3.74 -16.84
CA ALA A 7 -35.23 -4.55 -16.26
C ALA A 7 -34.90 -5.79 -17.11
N CYS A 8 -33.60 -6.11 -17.24
CA CYS A 8 -33.15 -7.47 -17.41
C CYS A 8 -32.20 -7.78 -16.24
N LEU A 9 -32.80 -8.39 -15.23
CA LEU A 9 -32.17 -9.04 -14.10
C LEU A 9 -31.35 -10.22 -14.64
N SER A 10 -30.04 -10.05 -14.80
CA SER A 10 -29.12 -11.16 -15.08
C SER A 10 -28.45 -11.58 -13.77
N LEU A 11 -29.16 -12.42 -13.02
CA LEU A 11 -28.63 -13.17 -11.90
C LEU A 11 -27.61 -14.19 -12.45
N LEU A 12 -26.32 -13.83 -12.47
CA LEU A 12 -25.25 -14.82 -12.67
C LEU A 12 -24.67 -15.13 -11.29
N VAL A 13 -25.17 -16.21 -10.69
CA VAL A 13 -24.57 -16.85 -9.51
C VAL A 13 -23.30 -17.56 -10.00
N ALA A 14 -22.21 -16.82 -10.11
CA ALA A 14 -20.88 -17.39 -10.14
C ALA A 14 -20.39 -17.40 -8.70
N SER A 15 -20.20 -18.61 -8.15
CA SER A 15 -19.47 -18.90 -6.91
C SER A 15 -18.32 -17.92 -6.71
N GLY A 16 -18.51 -16.99 -5.79
CA GLY A 16 -17.72 -15.78 -5.67
C GLY A 16 -16.32 -16.05 -5.15
N CYS A 17 -15.34 -16.11 -6.05
CA CYS A 17 -14.08 -15.45 -5.76
C CYS A 17 -14.37 -13.94 -5.71
N ALA A 18 -14.86 -13.47 -4.56
CA ALA A 18 -14.94 -12.04 -4.30
C ALA A 18 -13.51 -11.51 -4.22
N MET A 19 -12.92 -11.20 -5.38
CA MET A 19 -11.71 -10.40 -5.43
C MET A 19 -12.10 -9.01 -4.95
N THR A 20 -11.91 -8.77 -3.66
CA THR A 20 -12.09 -7.43 -3.10
C THR A 20 -11.08 -6.51 -3.77
N ALA A 21 -11.59 -5.38 -4.28
CA ALA A 21 -10.79 -4.40 -5.00
C ALA A 21 -9.55 -4.01 -4.15
N PRO A 22 -8.39 -3.76 -4.78
CA PRO A 22 -7.21 -3.33 -4.05
C PRO A 22 -7.46 -2.04 -3.26
N GLY A 23 -7.00 -2.01 -2.02
CA GLY A 23 -7.04 -0.83 -1.16
C GLY A 23 -5.79 0.00 -1.43
N VAL A 24 -5.95 1.26 -1.81
CA VAL A 24 -4.81 2.14 -2.08
C VAL A 24 -4.69 3.17 -0.97
N SER A 25 -3.50 3.29 -0.40
CA SER A 25 -3.13 4.29 0.60
C SER A 25 -1.96 5.12 0.09
N ARG A 26 -2.04 6.44 0.24
CA ARG A 26 -0.97 7.37 -0.14
C ARG A 26 -0.48 8.14 1.07
N ALA A 27 0.83 8.32 1.16
CA ALA A 27 1.42 9.24 2.12
C ALA A 27 1.44 10.66 1.52
N PRO A 28 1.45 11.72 2.35
CA PRO A 28 1.64 13.08 1.85
C PRO A 28 2.98 13.20 1.12
N ASP A 29 2.96 13.95 0.02
CA ASP A 29 4.19 14.35 -0.67
C ASP A 29 5.02 15.23 0.27
N GLN A 30 6.34 15.05 0.24
CA GLN A 30 7.24 15.81 1.10
C GLN A 30 8.54 16.16 0.37
N THR A 31 9.12 17.29 0.75
CA THR A 31 10.42 17.72 0.22
C THR A 31 11.54 17.27 1.17
N LEU A 32 12.50 16.53 0.63
CA LEU A 32 13.75 16.20 1.31
C LEU A 32 14.86 17.09 0.76
N VAL A 33 15.58 17.80 1.63
CA VAL A 33 16.74 18.60 1.26
C VAL A 33 18.00 17.79 1.55
N LEU A 34 18.84 17.58 0.54
CA LEU A 34 20.15 16.96 0.69
C LEU A 34 21.19 18.04 1.05
N PRO A 35 21.68 18.13 2.30
CA PRO A 35 22.53 19.24 2.73
C PRO A 35 23.85 19.30 1.97
N ALA A 36 24.43 18.13 1.64
CA ALA A 36 25.72 18.03 0.95
C ALA A 36 25.70 18.59 -0.47
N THR A 37 24.55 18.58 -1.15
CA THR A 37 24.40 19.04 -2.54
C THR A 37 23.47 20.24 -2.68
N SER A 38 22.84 20.68 -1.58
CA SER A 38 21.73 21.65 -1.58
C SER A 38 20.59 21.29 -2.54
N GLN A 39 20.48 20.01 -2.91
CA GLN A 39 19.47 19.53 -3.82
C GLN A 39 18.16 19.28 -3.07
N GLN A 40 17.04 19.72 -3.64
CA GLN A 40 15.71 19.40 -3.15
C GLN A 40 15.14 18.22 -3.93
N LEU A 41 14.60 17.24 -3.22
CA LEU A 41 13.97 16.05 -3.76
C LEU A 41 12.51 16.00 -3.32
N MET A 42 11.61 15.71 -4.25
CA MET A 42 10.21 15.42 -3.94
C MET A 42 10.04 13.92 -3.69
N LEU A 43 9.58 13.56 -2.49
CA LEU A 43 9.27 12.19 -2.12
C LEU A 43 7.77 11.98 -2.09
N SER A 44 7.33 10.88 -2.68
CA SER A 44 5.96 10.41 -2.57
C SER A 44 5.92 8.90 -2.40
N GLY A 45 4.84 8.42 -1.78
CA GLY A 45 4.66 7.01 -1.50
C GLY A 45 3.22 6.57 -1.72
N GLU A 46 3.07 5.37 -2.26
CA GLU A 46 1.79 4.69 -2.41
C GLU A 46 1.93 3.23 -1.99
N MET A 47 0.98 2.75 -1.20
CA MET A 47 0.83 1.35 -0.84
C MET A 47 -0.47 0.81 -1.42
N THR A 48 -0.40 -0.31 -2.11
CA THR A 48 -1.56 -1.07 -2.57
C THR A 48 -1.71 -2.33 -1.74
N THR A 49 -2.90 -2.58 -1.23
CA THR A 49 -3.26 -3.78 -0.48
C THR A 49 -4.16 -4.66 -1.33
N THR A 50 -3.72 -5.88 -1.62
CA THR A 50 -4.49 -6.89 -2.34
C THR A 50 -4.72 -8.11 -1.45
N ARG A 51 -5.78 -8.88 -1.68
CA ARG A 51 -5.94 -10.20 -1.04
C ARG A 51 -5.45 -11.28 -1.98
N ILE A 52 -4.55 -12.13 -1.50
CA ILE A 52 -4.02 -13.26 -2.26
C ILE A 52 -4.49 -14.59 -1.65
N PRO A 53 -4.85 -15.60 -2.46
CA PRO A 53 -5.19 -16.92 -1.95
C PRO A 53 -3.98 -17.60 -1.31
N VAL A 54 -4.16 -18.16 -0.10
CA VAL A 54 -3.18 -18.97 0.63
C VAL A 54 -3.88 -20.22 1.13
N GLY A 55 -3.75 -21.31 0.37
CA GLY A 55 -4.55 -22.52 0.60
C GLY A 55 -6.04 -22.25 0.42
N THR A 56 -6.85 -22.57 1.43
CA THR A 56 -8.29 -22.27 1.47
C THR A 56 -8.62 -20.88 2.02
N ASN A 57 -7.61 -20.11 2.44
CA ASN A 57 -7.75 -18.78 3.03
C ASN A 57 -7.31 -17.68 2.06
N THR A 58 -7.55 -16.42 2.42
CA THR A 58 -6.98 -15.26 1.74
C THR A 58 -6.20 -14.41 2.73
N GLU A 59 -4.99 -13.98 2.35
CA GLU A 59 -4.14 -13.11 3.17
C GLU A 59 -3.94 -11.75 2.49
N PRO A 60 -3.81 -10.65 3.26
CA PRO A 60 -3.47 -9.36 2.69
C PRO A 60 -2.00 -9.32 2.26
N ARG A 61 -1.75 -8.82 1.05
CA ARG A 61 -0.44 -8.47 0.51
C ARG A 61 -0.35 -6.96 0.35
N HIS A 62 0.71 -6.37 0.88
CA HIS A 62 0.91 -4.92 0.86
C HIS A 62 2.11 -4.58 -0.02
N ASP A 63 1.87 -4.04 -1.21
CA ASP A 63 2.91 -3.62 -2.14
C ASP A 63 3.14 -2.11 -2.03
N LEU A 64 4.36 -1.70 -1.67
CA LEU A 64 4.78 -0.32 -1.50
C LEU A 64 5.58 0.14 -2.72
N THR A 65 5.26 1.33 -3.21
CA THR A 65 6.08 2.08 -4.17
C THR A 65 6.45 3.44 -3.57
N ILE A 66 7.74 3.75 -3.52
CA ILE A 66 8.25 5.09 -3.17
C ILE A 66 8.87 5.71 -4.41
N ARG A 67 8.55 6.97 -4.67
CA ARG A 67 9.07 7.76 -5.78
C ARG A 67 9.95 8.90 -5.27
N VAL A 68 10.99 9.20 -6.04
CA VAL A 68 11.85 10.37 -5.86
C VAL A 68 11.74 11.19 -7.14
N ASN A 69 11.32 12.45 -7.06
CA ASN A 69 11.04 13.34 -8.19
C ASN A 69 10.10 12.69 -9.23
N GLY A 70 9.07 11.99 -8.74
CA GLY A 70 8.08 11.29 -9.57
C GLY A 70 8.54 9.97 -10.19
N GLN A 71 9.83 9.61 -10.11
CA GLN A 71 10.37 8.35 -10.62
C GLN A 71 10.33 7.26 -9.54
N PRO A 72 9.93 6.02 -9.86
CA PRO A 72 9.94 4.92 -8.90
C PRO A 72 11.37 4.63 -8.46
N ALA A 73 11.61 4.72 -7.15
CA ALA A 73 12.92 4.48 -6.54
C ALA A 73 12.95 3.19 -5.73
N ILE A 74 11.85 2.84 -5.05
CA ILE A 74 11.64 1.57 -4.35
C ILE A 74 10.31 0.98 -4.80
N GLN A 75 10.32 -0.33 -5.03
CA GLN A 75 9.13 -1.16 -5.17
C GLN A 75 9.35 -2.46 -4.40
N GLY A 76 8.41 -2.83 -3.53
CA GLY A 76 8.55 -4.05 -2.73
C GLY A 76 7.31 -4.37 -1.92
N THR A 77 7.27 -5.60 -1.39
CA THR A 77 6.16 -6.07 -0.55
C THR A 77 6.53 -5.92 0.92
N LEU A 78 5.62 -5.37 1.72
CA LEU A 78 5.76 -5.25 3.17
C LEU A 78 5.26 -6.52 3.85
N VAL A 79 5.99 -6.98 4.88
CA VAL A 79 5.50 -8.07 5.72
C VAL A 79 4.40 -7.54 6.64
N THR A 80 3.30 -8.28 6.75
CA THR A 80 2.14 -7.88 7.56
C THR A 80 2.51 -7.70 9.02
N TYR A 81 3.44 -8.52 9.55
CA TYR A 81 3.90 -8.50 10.92
C TYR A 81 5.42 -8.32 10.97
N GLY A 82 5.86 -7.24 11.59
CA GLY A 82 7.28 -6.97 11.87
C GLY A 82 7.84 -5.79 11.09
N ALA A 83 9.17 -5.77 10.98
CA ALA A 83 9.91 -4.76 10.23
C ALA A 83 10.23 -5.27 8.82
N THR A 84 10.13 -4.39 7.83
CA THR A 84 10.58 -4.63 6.45
C THR A 84 11.58 -3.55 6.07
N THR A 85 12.76 -3.94 5.59
CA THR A 85 13.69 -3.01 4.95
C THR A 85 13.65 -3.24 3.45
N LEU A 86 13.30 -2.20 2.71
CA LEU A 86 13.34 -2.18 1.25
C LEU A 86 14.50 -1.32 0.78
N GLN A 87 15.11 -1.72 -0.34
CA GLN A 87 16.25 -1.02 -0.93
C GLN A 87 15.96 -0.71 -2.40
N GLY A 88 16.50 0.41 -2.86
CA GLY A 88 16.31 0.89 -4.22
C GLY A 88 17.25 2.03 -4.55
N ARG A 89 16.98 2.71 -5.66
CA ARG A 89 17.84 3.79 -6.18
C ARG A 89 17.02 4.86 -6.89
N ALA A 90 17.45 6.11 -6.75
CA ALA A 90 16.95 7.25 -7.52
C ALA A 90 18.12 7.85 -8.33
N GLY A 91 18.28 7.42 -9.58
CA GLY A 91 19.51 7.67 -10.33
C GLY A 91 20.70 6.98 -9.66
N SER A 92 21.73 7.75 -9.31
CA SER A 92 22.91 7.25 -8.58
C SER A 92 22.73 7.20 -7.05
N MET A 93 21.68 7.84 -6.52
CA MET A 93 21.46 7.94 -5.07
C MET A 93 20.87 6.63 -4.53
N PRO A 94 21.48 6.01 -3.50
CA PRO A 94 20.87 4.88 -2.82
C PRO A 94 19.63 5.35 -2.04
N VAL A 95 18.58 4.54 -2.05
CA VAL A 95 17.36 4.78 -1.29
C VAL A 95 17.05 3.56 -0.45
N THR A 96 16.80 3.74 0.84
CA THR A 96 16.28 2.70 1.73
C THR A 96 14.96 3.14 2.33
N ALA A 97 14.08 2.18 2.61
CA ALA A 97 12.85 2.40 3.35
C ALA A 97 12.74 1.34 4.44
N ASP A 98 12.81 1.79 5.69
CA ASP A 98 12.65 0.95 6.86
C ASP A 98 11.23 1.11 7.39
N CYS A 99 10.41 0.09 7.18
CA CYS A 99 8.98 0.09 7.46
C CYS A 99 8.66 -0.78 8.68
N GLN A 100 7.86 -0.26 9.60
CA GLN A 100 7.31 -1.01 10.73
C GLN A 100 5.80 -1.12 10.62
N SER A 101 5.29 -2.35 10.79
CA SER A 101 3.86 -2.58 10.91
C SER A 101 3.38 -2.33 12.35
N ARG A 102 2.26 -1.64 12.53
CA ARG A 102 1.55 -1.55 13.80
C ARG A 102 0.05 -1.76 13.61
N GLU A 103 -0.59 -2.35 14.61
CA GLU A 103 -2.04 -2.51 14.64
C GLU A 103 -2.68 -1.22 15.17
N ILE A 104 -3.73 -0.72 14.50
CA ILE A 104 -4.40 0.55 14.85
C ILE A 104 -5.90 0.40 15.09
N GLY A 105 -6.44 -0.81 14.97
CA GLY A 105 -7.86 -1.13 15.16
C GLY A 105 -8.13 -2.61 14.85
N HIS A 106 -9.40 -3.04 14.93
CA HIS A 106 -9.78 -4.42 14.58
C HIS A 106 -9.42 -4.70 13.12
N ALA A 107 -8.35 -5.46 12.91
CA ALA A 107 -7.78 -5.83 11.60
C ALA A 107 -7.21 -4.67 10.75
N ASP A 108 -7.21 -3.44 11.25
CA ASP A 108 -6.56 -2.30 10.59
C ASP A 108 -5.08 -2.23 10.95
N ARG A 109 -4.23 -2.08 9.93
CA ARG A 109 -2.78 -1.92 10.12
C ARG A 109 -2.29 -0.61 9.55
N GLN A 110 -1.32 -0.03 10.23
CA GLN A 110 -0.53 1.09 9.74
C GLN A 110 0.91 0.64 9.52
N PHE A 111 1.49 1.06 8.40
CA PHE A 111 2.88 0.88 8.06
C PHE A 111 3.56 2.24 8.12
N ASP A 112 4.47 2.42 9.07
CA ASP A 112 5.29 3.62 9.18
C ASP A 112 6.65 3.36 8.55
N CYS A 113 6.99 4.06 7.48
CA CYS A 113 8.22 3.90 6.72
C CYS A 113 9.12 5.12 6.86
N LEU A 114 10.33 4.93 7.38
CA LEU A 114 11.39 5.93 7.35
C LEU A 114 12.20 5.76 6.05
N VAL A 115 12.10 6.74 5.16
CA VAL A 115 12.82 6.73 3.89
C VAL A 115 14.14 7.49 4.04
N THR A 116 15.24 6.87 3.63
CA THR A 116 16.56 7.50 3.59
C THR A 116 17.03 7.59 2.15
N VAL A 117 17.38 8.78 1.67
CA VAL A 117 17.97 9.00 0.34
C VAL A 117 19.38 9.52 0.52
N ASN A 118 20.37 8.79 -0.01
CA ASN A 118 21.78 9.16 0.06
C ASN A 118 22.25 9.51 1.49
N GLY A 119 21.79 8.73 2.47
CA GLY A 119 22.10 8.94 3.90
C GLY A 119 21.29 10.04 4.60
N GLN A 120 20.37 10.72 3.90
CA GLN A 120 19.49 11.73 4.50
C GLN A 120 18.10 11.15 4.75
N GLN A 121 17.63 11.24 5.99
CA GLN A 121 16.33 10.75 6.41
C GLN A 121 15.23 11.76 6.08
N ALA A 122 14.13 11.26 5.52
CA ALA A 122 12.90 12.00 5.32
C ALA A 122 12.02 11.98 6.58
N THR A 123 10.93 12.74 6.57
CA THR A 123 9.88 12.57 7.58
C THR A 123 9.22 11.20 7.39
N PRO A 124 8.89 10.45 8.46
CA PRO A 124 8.23 9.16 8.34
C PRO A 124 6.94 9.24 7.51
N MET A 125 6.78 8.30 6.58
CA MET A 125 5.57 8.14 5.77
C MET A 125 4.66 7.08 6.40
N ALA A 126 3.39 7.39 6.56
CA ALA A 126 2.40 6.46 7.10
C ALA A 126 1.44 5.97 6.02
N PHE A 127 1.25 4.65 5.95
CA PHE A 127 0.30 4.00 5.04
C PHE A 127 -0.70 3.17 5.84
N ARG A 128 -1.99 3.31 5.53
CA ARG A 128 -3.04 2.51 6.18
C ARG A 128 -3.46 1.37 5.27
N ALA A 129 -3.38 0.17 5.79
CA ALA A 129 -4.03 -0.99 5.20
C ALA A 129 -5.41 -1.12 5.84
N THR A 130 -6.44 -0.65 5.13
CA THR A 130 -7.82 -1.02 5.45
C THR A 130 -8.11 -2.40 4.88
N PRO A 131 -8.75 -3.30 5.65
CA PRO A 131 -9.17 -4.59 5.14
C PRO A 131 -10.17 -4.36 4.01
N THR A 132 -9.81 -4.75 2.79
CA THR A 132 -10.69 -4.64 1.64
C THR A 132 -11.76 -5.72 1.74
N GLY A 133 -12.98 -5.28 2.06
CA GLY A 133 -14.26 -6.01 2.01
C GLY A 133 -14.60 -6.94 3.17
N PRO A 134 -15.84 -7.49 3.18
CA PRO A 134 -16.46 -8.09 4.34
C PRO A 134 -15.64 -9.27 4.86
N GLN A 135 -15.34 -9.23 6.16
CA GLN A 135 -14.81 -10.37 6.89
C GLN A 135 -15.84 -11.51 6.80
N PRO A 136 -15.48 -12.72 6.34
CA PRO A 136 -16.41 -13.85 6.42
C PRO A 136 -16.83 -14.01 7.88
N PRO A 137 -18.13 -14.26 8.17
CA PRO A 137 -18.61 -14.34 9.54
C PRO A 137 -17.81 -15.39 10.30
N VAL A 138 -17.25 -14.98 11.43
CA VAL A 138 -16.64 -15.90 12.40
C VAL A 138 -17.79 -16.67 13.04
N GLY A 139 -18.11 -17.83 12.49
CA GLY A 139 -19.14 -18.70 13.06
C GLY A 139 -19.90 -19.48 12.01
N SER A 140 -19.33 -20.62 11.61
CA SER A 140 -20.14 -21.78 11.23
C SER A 140 -19.30 -23.04 11.38
N VAL A 141 -19.10 -23.46 12.63
CA VAL A 141 -19.21 -24.86 13.07
C VAL A 141 -19.73 -24.87 14.50
#